data_AF-A0A9P9CHL7-F1
#
_entry.id   AF-A0A9P9CHL7-F1
#
_cell.length_a   1.000
_cell.length_b   1.000
_cell.length_c   1.000
_cell.angle_alpha   90.00
_cell.angle_beta   90.00
_cell.angle_gamma   90.00
#
_symmetry.space_group_name_H-M   'P 1'
#
loop_
_entity.id
_entity.type
_entity.pdbx_description
1 polymer ?
#
loop_
_entity_poly.entity_id
_entity_poly.type
_entity_poly.pdbx_seq_one_letter_code
_entity_poly.pdbx_strand_id
1 'polypeptide(L)'
;MRFNSLFALVATVASLGSSLAAPTVSTTSEAQLKAANLGLGDILNLLGVGFVTKVNTFITLATLDNNLVSLNFDVKNPLPIELTIDSISSKASVNGTVYVDFTHTFTPPLIVPILGTANSGNITNVLLVQGAIPSLDIIPLGYVDLPDTDAKVRAATILGHLGIPIELDNLKQTNVTATYTLDLS
;
A
#
# COMPACT_ATOMS: atom_id res chain seq x y z
N MET A 1 -3.03 -24.92 66.35
CA MET A 1 -3.02 -24.90 64.87
C MET A 1 -3.65 -23.58 64.44
N ARG A 2 -2.86 -22.55 64.09
CA ARG A 2 -2.69 -22.00 62.71
C ARG A 2 -4.04 -21.60 62.08
N PHE A 3 -4.40 -20.37 61.68
CA PHE A 3 -3.71 -19.10 61.32
C PHE A 3 -4.77 -17.95 61.21
N ASN A 4 -4.35 -16.69 61.46
CA ASN A 4 -4.78 -15.36 60.93
C ASN A 4 -6.29 -15.02 60.69
N SER A 5 -6.92 -14.02 61.34
CA SER A 5 -6.80 -12.54 61.17
C SER A 5 -7.27 -12.05 59.76
N LEU A 6 -8.07 -11.00 59.53
CA LEU A 6 -8.61 -9.89 60.33
C LEU A 6 -9.54 -9.01 59.44
N PHE A 7 -10.41 -8.19 60.07
CA PHE A 7 -10.95 -6.88 59.62
C PHE A 7 -11.91 -6.79 58.40
N ALA A 8 -12.81 -5.81 58.28
CA ALA A 8 -13.55 -4.93 59.18
C ALA A 8 -14.66 -4.32 58.30
N LEU A 9 -15.88 -4.24 58.83
CA LEU A 9 -17.03 -3.59 58.20
C LEU A 9 -17.27 -2.27 58.92
N VAL A 10 -17.03 -1.12 58.28
CA VAL A 10 -17.59 0.16 58.73
C VAL A 10 -17.92 1.02 57.51
N ALA A 11 -19.20 1.39 57.44
CA ALA A 11 -19.79 2.28 56.46
C ALA A 11 -19.43 3.75 56.75
N THR A 12 -19.23 4.54 55.70
CA THR A 12 -19.22 6.00 55.78
C THR A 12 -20.30 6.60 54.89
N VAL A 13 -21.01 7.54 55.50
CA VAL A 13 -22.18 8.29 55.02
C VAL A 13 -21.77 9.45 54.12
N ALA A 14 -22.70 9.78 53.23
CA ALA A 14 -22.67 10.78 52.17
C ALA A 14 -22.23 12.20 52.55
N SER A 15 -21.59 12.87 51.59
CA SER A 15 -21.55 14.32 51.45
C SER A 15 -22.05 14.73 50.06
N LEU A 16 -22.82 15.83 50.02
CA LEU A 16 -23.39 16.43 48.81
C LEU A 16 -22.31 17.10 47.96
N GLY A 17 -22.42 16.92 46.63
CA GLY A 17 -21.66 17.67 45.64
C GLY A 17 -22.43 17.68 44.31
N SER A 18 -23.06 18.80 44.01
CA SER A 18 -23.74 19.12 42.75
C SER A 18 -22.80 18.93 41.55
N SER A 19 -23.10 17.99 40.66
CA SER A 19 -22.50 17.96 39.32
C SER A 19 -23.49 18.52 38.31
N LEU A 20 -23.08 19.61 37.65
CA LEU A 20 -23.73 20.08 36.44
C LEU A 20 -23.73 18.94 35.43
N ALA A 21 -24.89 18.63 34.85
CA ALA A 21 -24.98 17.79 33.67
C ALA A 21 -24.25 18.50 32.52
N ALA A 22 -22.99 18.16 32.31
CA ALA A 22 -22.30 18.45 31.06
C ALA A 22 -22.99 17.63 29.95
N PRO A 23 -23.29 18.21 28.78
CA PRO A 23 -23.78 17.43 27.66
C PRO A 23 -22.73 16.37 27.34
N THR A 24 -23.13 15.09 27.38
CA THR A 24 -22.33 14.01 26.82
C THR A 24 -22.16 14.30 25.34
N VAL A 25 -20.99 14.83 24.97
CA VAL A 25 -20.52 14.84 23.60
C VAL A 25 -20.53 13.38 23.18
N SER A 26 -21.50 13.05 22.32
CA SER A 26 -21.55 11.75 21.67
C SER A 26 -20.19 11.58 21.00
N THR A 27 -19.46 10.55 21.41
CA THR A 27 -18.23 10.13 20.75
C THR A 27 -18.61 9.74 19.34
N THR A 28 -18.54 10.70 18.42
CA THR A 28 -18.56 10.45 16.99
C THR A 28 -17.41 9.48 16.75
N SER A 29 -17.78 8.21 16.60
CA SER A 29 -16.89 7.08 16.40
C SER A 29 -15.84 7.45 15.35
N GLU A 30 -14.57 7.09 15.57
CA GLU A 30 -13.48 7.24 14.60
C GLU A 30 -13.87 6.69 13.21
N ALA A 31 -14.83 5.76 13.16
CA ALA A 31 -15.43 5.26 11.92
C ALA A 31 -16.18 6.33 11.10
N GLN A 32 -16.81 7.33 11.74
CA GLN A 32 -17.54 8.40 11.05
C GLN A 32 -16.62 9.52 10.55
N LEU A 33 -15.48 9.79 11.21
CA LEU A 33 -14.45 10.70 10.70
C LEU A 33 -13.70 10.11 9.49
N LYS A 34 -13.54 8.78 9.45
CA LYS A 34 -12.96 8.07 8.29
C LYS A 34 -13.85 8.10 7.05
N ALA A 35 -15.17 8.06 7.23
CA ALA A 35 -16.12 8.14 6.12
C ALA A 35 -16.20 9.53 5.45
N ALA A 36 -15.79 10.59 6.15
CA ALA A 36 -15.76 11.95 5.62
C ALA A 36 -14.39 12.36 5.03
N ASN A 37 -13.34 11.57 5.30
CA ASN A 37 -11.98 11.80 4.80
C ASN A 37 -11.54 10.64 3.88
N LEU A 38 -12.35 10.35 2.86
CA LEU A 38 -11.97 9.40 1.81
C LEU A 38 -10.79 10.01 1.03
N GLY A 39 -9.60 9.46 1.21
CA GLY A 39 -8.45 9.86 0.41
C GLY A 39 -8.70 9.55 -1.07
N LEU A 40 -8.00 10.23 -1.98
CA LEU A 40 -8.11 9.93 -3.41
C LEU A 40 -7.81 8.45 -3.70
N GLY A 41 -6.89 7.83 -2.94
CA GLY A 41 -6.65 6.39 -3.00
C GLY A 41 -7.87 5.54 -2.64
N ASP A 42 -8.62 5.88 -1.59
CA ASP A 42 -9.85 5.18 -1.21
C ASP A 42 -10.93 5.29 -2.30
N ILE A 43 -11.03 6.45 -2.96
CA ILE A 43 -11.96 6.66 -4.08
C ILE A 43 -11.54 5.83 -5.29
N LEU A 44 -10.25 5.80 -5.64
CA LEU A 44 -9.74 5.04 -6.78
C LEU A 44 -9.87 3.52 -6.56
N ASN A 45 -9.63 3.07 -5.33
CA ASN A 45 -9.89 1.70 -4.90
C ASN A 45 -11.37 1.33 -5.01
N LEU A 46 -12.26 2.21 -4.55
CA LEU A 46 -13.72 2.01 -4.62
C LEU A 46 -14.23 1.99 -6.07
N LEU A 47 -13.59 2.75 -6.96
CA LEU A 47 -13.89 2.78 -8.39
C LEU A 47 -13.26 1.60 -9.16
N GLY A 48 -12.42 0.79 -8.52
CA GLY A 48 -11.75 -0.35 -9.15
C GLY A 48 -10.81 0.06 -10.29
N VAL A 49 -10.36 1.30 -10.33
CA VAL A 49 -9.41 1.79 -11.34
C VAL A 49 -8.01 1.39 -10.93
N GLY A 50 -7.66 0.15 -11.24
CA GLY A 50 -6.29 -0.34 -11.13
C GLY A 50 -5.41 0.38 -12.14
N PHE A 51 -4.42 1.15 -11.67
CA PHE A 51 -3.41 1.76 -12.53
C PHE A 51 -2.38 0.74 -13.00
N VAL A 52 -1.99 -0.23 -12.16
CA VAL A 52 -1.02 -1.26 -12.54
C VAL A 52 -1.75 -2.41 -13.21
N THR A 53 -1.34 -2.74 -14.43
CA THR A 53 -1.98 -3.79 -15.24
C THR A 53 -1.16 -5.06 -15.30
N LYS A 54 0.17 -4.93 -15.32
CA LYS A 54 1.10 -6.04 -15.41
C LYS A 54 2.35 -5.75 -14.61
N VAL A 55 2.90 -6.76 -13.96
CA VAL A 55 4.22 -6.74 -13.33
C VAL A 55 5.07 -7.83 -13.97
N ASN A 56 6.29 -7.49 -14.39
CA ASN A 56 7.27 -8.46 -14.87
C ASN A 56 8.46 -8.47 -13.90
N THR A 57 8.80 -9.64 -13.35
CA THR A 57 9.90 -9.83 -12.41
C THR A 57 11.00 -10.65 -13.07
N PHE A 58 12.23 -10.19 -12.94
CA PHE A 58 13.44 -10.83 -13.47
C PHE A 58 14.24 -11.40 -12.30
N ILE A 59 14.38 -12.72 -12.29
CA ILE A 59 15.10 -13.48 -11.28
C ILE A 59 16.37 -14.03 -11.92
N THR A 60 17.52 -13.74 -11.31
CA THR A 60 18.82 -14.23 -11.76
C THR A 60 19.37 -15.25 -10.77
N LEU A 61 20.43 -15.98 -11.14
CA LEU A 61 21.09 -16.88 -10.19
C LEU A 61 21.60 -16.13 -8.93
N ALA A 62 22.12 -14.92 -9.10
CA ALA A 62 22.56 -14.07 -7.99
C ALA A 62 21.43 -13.70 -7.00
N THR A 63 20.17 -13.70 -7.47
CA THR A 63 19.00 -13.49 -6.61
C THR A 63 18.88 -14.55 -5.53
N LEU A 64 19.31 -15.79 -5.78
CA LEU A 64 19.27 -16.86 -4.79
C LEU A 64 20.17 -16.58 -3.57
N ASP A 65 21.25 -15.82 -3.78
CA ASP A 65 22.20 -15.47 -2.72
C ASP A 65 21.85 -14.13 -2.06
N ASN A 66 21.46 -13.12 -2.85
CA ASN A 66 21.27 -11.75 -2.36
C ASN A 66 19.80 -11.37 -2.09
N ASN A 67 18.83 -12.20 -2.49
CA ASN A 67 17.39 -11.93 -2.40
C ASN A 67 16.93 -10.64 -3.10
N LEU A 68 17.67 -10.19 -4.11
CA LEU A 68 17.35 -9.00 -4.90
C LEU A 68 16.90 -9.40 -6.30
N VAL A 69 15.79 -8.82 -6.74
CA VAL A 69 15.26 -8.96 -8.10
C VAL A 69 15.27 -7.64 -8.82
N SER A 70 15.10 -7.70 -10.14
CA SER A 70 14.66 -6.54 -10.91
C SER A 70 13.22 -6.75 -11.33
N LEU A 71 12.45 -5.67 -11.45
CA LEU A 71 11.09 -5.75 -11.97
C LEU A 71 10.76 -4.54 -12.83
N ASN A 72 9.73 -4.66 -13.65
CA ASN A 72 9.07 -3.53 -14.27
C ASN A 72 7.56 -3.74 -14.20
N PHE A 73 6.80 -2.67 -14.38
CA PHE A 73 5.36 -2.74 -14.39
C PHE A 73 4.75 -1.79 -15.42
N ASP A 74 3.56 -2.14 -15.89
CA ASP A 74 2.80 -1.36 -16.86
C ASP A 74 1.68 -0.60 -16.15
N VAL A 75 1.68 0.71 -16.33
CA VAL A 75 0.68 1.63 -15.78
C VAL A 75 -0.29 2.05 -16.88
N LYS A 76 -1.58 1.83 -16.68
CA LYS A 76 -2.66 2.33 -17.52
C LYS A 76 -3.23 3.63 -16.95
N ASN A 77 -3.32 4.65 -17.78
CA ASN A 77 -4.04 5.87 -17.46
C ASN A 77 -5.44 5.83 -18.09
N PRO A 78 -6.52 5.76 -17.29
CA PRO A 78 -7.89 5.77 -17.81
C PRO A 78 -8.45 7.19 -18.04
N LEU A 79 -7.68 8.24 -17.71
CA LEU A 79 -8.17 9.61 -17.73
C LEU A 79 -7.84 10.35 -19.05
N PRO A 80 -8.67 11.32 -19.46
CA PRO A 80 -8.42 12.17 -20.63
C PRO A 80 -7.40 13.29 -20.35
N ILE A 81 -6.47 13.07 -19.42
CA ILE A 81 -5.38 13.99 -19.03
C ILE A 81 -4.09 13.20 -18.85
N GLU A 82 -2.93 13.82 -19.06
CA GLU A 82 -1.63 13.19 -18.82
C GLU A 82 -1.39 13.03 -17.32
N LEU A 83 -0.79 11.90 -16.93
CA LEU A 83 -0.32 11.64 -15.57
C LEU A 83 1.19 11.47 -15.61
N THR A 84 1.87 12.03 -14.61
CA THR A 84 3.31 11.82 -14.42
C THR A 84 3.56 11.27 -13.04
N ILE A 85 4.29 10.17 -12.94
CA ILE A 85 4.62 9.52 -11.67
C ILE A 85 6.04 9.90 -11.29
N ASP A 86 6.19 10.54 -10.14
CA ASP A 86 7.49 10.98 -9.62
C ASP A 86 8.11 9.89 -8.73
N SER A 87 7.31 9.22 -7.90
CA SER A 87 7.75 8.11 -7.07
C SER A 87 6.62 7.11 -6.78
N ILE A 88 7.01 5.87 -6.50
CA ILE A 88 6.11 4.79 -6.09
C ILE A 88 6.71 4.01 -4.92
N SER A 89 5.86 3.58 -3.99
CA SER A 89 6.18 2.61 -2.97
C SER A 89 5.12 1.53 -3.01
N SER A 90 5.49 0.26 -3.04
CA SER A 90 4.50 -0.81 -3.15
C SER A 90 4.95 -2.08 -2.47
N LYS A 91 3.97 -2.74 -1.84
CA LYS A 91 4.10 -4.11 -1.35
C LYS A 91 3.35 -5.04 -2.29
N ALA A 92 3.95 -6.17 -2.63
CA ALA A 92 3.28 -7.24 -3.35
C ALA A 92 3.14 -8.46 -2.43
N SER A 93 1.94 -9.02 -2.40
CA SER A 93 1.57 -10.13 -1.56
C SER A 93 0.85 -11.21 -2.36
N VAL A 94 0.94 -12.44 -1.87
CA VAL A 94 0.17 -13.58 -2.37
C VAL A 94 -0.44 -14.27 -1.16
N ASN A 95 -1.75 -14.51 -1.19
CA ASN A 95 -2.49 -15.11 -0.06
C ASN A 95 -2.22 -14.41 1.29
N GLY A 96 -2.09 -13.07 1.27
CA GLY A 96 -1.82 -12.25 2.45
C GLY A 96 -0.38 -12.24 2.95
N THR A 97 0.54 -13.01 2.35
CA THR A 97 1.97 -12.99 2.67
C THR A 97 2.70 -12.02 1.75
N VAL A 98 3.45 -11.07 2.31
CA VAL A 98 4.23 -10.09 1.52
C VAL A 98 5.54 -10.71 1.05
N TYR A 99 5.77 -10.69 -0.27
CA TYR A 99 6.98 -11.21 -0.91
C TYR A 99 7.90 -10.12 -1.41
N VAL A 100 7.34 -8.97 -1.78
CA VAL A 100 8.11 -7.83 -2.32
C VAL A 100 7.73 -6.58 -1.54
N ASP A 101 8.72 -5.79 -1.19
CA ASP A 101 8.56 -4.44 -0.67
C ASP A 101 9.62 -3.54 -1.33
N PHE A 102 9.19 -2.47 -1.99
CA PHE A 102 10.11 -1.54 -2.63
C PHE A 102 9.57 -0.12 -2.66
N THR A 103 10.52 0.81 -2.74
CA THR A 103 10.29 2.21 -3.04
C THR A 103 11.21 2.63 -4.17
N HIS A 104 10.68 3.35 -5.14
CA HIS A 104 11.43 3.84 -6.28
C HIS A 104 11.03 5.27 -6.64
N THR A 105 12.02 6.12 -6.88
CA THR A 105 11.83 7.49 -7.36
C THR A 105 12.35 7.55 -8.79
N PHE A 106 11.51 8.00 -9.71
CA PHE A 106 11.82 8.03 -11.13
C PHE A 106 12.68 9.25 -11.46
N THR A 107 13.76 9.04 -12.22
CA THR A 107 14.62 10.12 -12.73
C THR A 107 15.10 9.74 -14.13
N PRO A 108 14.50 10.26 -15.21
CA PRO A 108 13.38 11.23 -15.24
C PRO A 108 12.04 10.63 -14.77
N PRO A 109 11.03 11.45 -14.40
CA PRO A 109 9.70 10.99 -14.04
C PRO A 109 9.04 10.11 -15.12
N LEU A 110 8.17 9.19 -14.69
CA LEU A 110 7.45 8.32 -15.59
C LEU A 110 6.21 9.02 -16.16
N ILE A 111 6.22 9.31 -17.46
CA ILE A 111 5.10 9.94 -18.16
C ILE A 111 4.12 8.86 -18.64
N VAL A 112 2.86 8.95 -18.21
CA VAL A 112 1.78 8.07 -18.62
C VAL A 112 0.82 8.84 -19.55
N PRO A 113 0.80 8.53 -20.86
CA PRO A 113 0.01 9.29 -21.83
C PRO A 113 -1.49 9.28 -21.55
N ILE A 114 -2.20 10.25 -22.14
CA ILE A 114 -3.67 10.36 -22.09
C ILE A 114 -4.31 9.07 -22.62
N LEU A 115 -5.20 8.45 -21.84
CA LEU A 115 -5.85 7.17 -22.16
C LEU A 115 -4.87 6.04 -22.57
N GLY A 116 -3.59 6.19 -22.20
CA GLY A 116 -2.48 5.38 -22.66
C GLY A 116 -1.97 4.40 -21.60
N THR A 117 -0.87 3.73 -21.95
CA THR A 117 -0.11 2.87 -21.04
C THR A 117 1.36 3.28 -21.10
N ALA A 118 2.06 3.20 -19.97
CA ALA A 118 3.50 3.38 -19.92
C ALA A 118 4.16 2.29 -19.07
N ASN A 119 5.34 1.85 -19.47
CA ASN A 119 6.15 0.92 -18.69
C ASN A 119 7.08 1.71 -17.75
N SER A 120 7.24 1.25 -16.52
CA SER A 120 8.11 1.88 -15.52
C SER A 120 9.59 1.91 -15.88
N GLY A 121 10.01 1.11 -16.87
CA GLY A 121 11.41 0.73 -17.01
C GLY A 121 11.82 -0.26 -15.93
N ASN A 122 13.08 -0.70 -15.99
CA ASN A 122 13.60 -1.70 -15.07
C ASN A 122 13.98 -1.07 -13.72
N ILE A 123 13.33 -1.51 -12.66
CA ILE A 123 13.63 -1.15 -11.28
C ILE A 123 14.48 -2.28 -10.71
N THR A 124 15.74 -1.97 -10.38
CA THR A 124 16.70 -2.94 -9.85
C THR A 124 16.74 -2.91 -8.33
N ASN A 125 17.36 -3.94 -7.74
CA ASN A 125 17.58 -4.06 -6.29
C ASN A 125 16.29 -4.08 -5.46
N VAL A 126 15.26 -4.72 -5.99
CA VAL A 126 14.01 -4.92 -5.26
C VAL A 126 14.15 -6.11 -4.31
N LEU A 127 13.86 -5.89 -3.03
CA LEU A 127 14.03 -6.90 -2.00
C LEU A 127 12.90 -7.92 -2.01
N LEU A 128 13.27 -9.21 -2.06
CA LEU A 128 12.37 -10.30 -1.75
C LEU A 128 12.34 -10.52 -0.23
N VAL A 129 11.26 -10.09 0.41
CA VAL A 129 11.11 -10.12 1.87
C VAL A 129 11.15 -11.54 2.43
N GLN A 130 10.59 -12.51 1.70
CA GLN A 130 10.64 -13.93 2.08
C GLN A 130 11.92 -14.63 1.57
N GLY A 131 12.80 -13.91 0.88
CA GLY A 131 13.93 -14.48 0.15
C GLY A 131 13.53 -15.15 -1.17
N ALA A 132 14.54 -15.57 -1.92
CA ALA A 132 14.37 -16.08 -3.27
C ALA A 132 13.69 -17.45 -3.32
N ILE A 133 14.09 -18.40 -2.46
CA ILE A 133 13.57 -19.77 -2.47
C ILE A 133 12.04 -19.80 -2.27
N PRO A 134 11.46 -19.16 -1.22
CA PRO A 134 10.01 -19.13 -1.06
C PRO A 134 9.29 -18.33 -2.15
N SER A 135 9.98 -17.41 -2.81
CA SER A 135 9.42 -16.63 -3.93
C SER A 135 9.33 -17.44 -5.23
N LEU A 136 10.05 -18.57 -5.36
CA LEU A 136 9.92 -19.45 -6.52
C LEU A 136 8.57 -20.19 -6.53
N ASP A 137 8.03 -20.49 -5.36
CA ASP A 137 6.77 -21.24 -5.22
C ASP A 137 5.54 -20.42 -5.66
N ILE A 138 5.65 -19.09 -5.69
CA ILE A 138 4.57 -18.21 -6.17
C ILE A 138 4.60 -17.95 -7.67
N ILE A 139 5.70 -18.27 -8.36
CA ILE A 139 5.86 -18.06 -9.81
C ILE A 139 4.75 -18.74 -10.63
N PRO A 140 4.37 -20.00 -10.35
CA PRO A 140 3.35 -20.70 -11.12
C PRO A 140 1.94 -20.10 -11.00
N LEU A 141 1.70 -19.21 -10.01
CA LEU A 141 0.38 -18.60 -9.81
C LEU A 141 0.07 -17.55 -10.88
N GLY A 142 1.08 -16.80 -11.35
CA GLY A 142 0.93 -15.81 -12.42
C GLY A 142 0.17 -14.52 -12.02
N TYR A 143 -0.08 -14.30 -10.73
CA TYR A 143 -0.68 -13.08 -10.22
C TYR A 143 -0.09 -12.68 -8.87
N VAL A 144 -0.25 -11.40 -8.53
CA VAL A 144 0.06 -10.84 -7.21
C VAL A 144 -1.03 -9.86 -6.78
N ASP A 145 -1.22 -9.73 -5.48
CA ASP A 145 -2.03 -8.69 -4.88
C ASP A 145 -1.14 -7.55 -4.39
N LEU A 146 -1.56 -6.32 -4.63
CA LEU A 146 -0.93 -5.10 -4.13
C LEU A 146 -1.80 -4.55 -3.00
N PRO A 147 -1.59 -4.96 -1.74
CA PRO A 147 -2.42 -4.55 -0.62
C PRO A 147 -2.13 -3.13 -0.13
N ASP A 148 -1.00 -2.56 -0.56
CA ASP A 148 -0.46 -1.30 -0.09
C ASP A 148 0.45 -0.71 -1.17
N THR A 149 -0.06 0.26 -1.92
CA THR A 149 0.68 0.99 -2.95
C THR A 149 0.47 2.49 -2.77
N ASP A 150 1.56 3.20 -2.56
CA ASP A 150 1.61 4.66 -2.49
C ASP A 150 2.30 5.22 -3.73
N ALA A 151 1.77 6.28 -4.31
CA ALA A 151 2.38 6.94 -5.46
C ALA A 151 2.25 8.46 -5.38
N LYS A 152 3.33 9.15 -5.73
CA LYS A 152 3.31 10.60 -5.96
C LYS A 152 3.13 10.86 -7.44
N VAL A 153 1.98 11.42 -7.79
CA VAL A 153 1.56 11.62 -9.18
C VAL A 153 1.30 13.10 -9.41
N ARG A 154 1.59 13.60 -10.60
CA ARG A 154 1.14 14.91 -11.08
C ARG A 154 0.14 14.70 -12.20
N ALA A 155 -1.05 15.27 -12.04
CA ALA A 155 -2.11 15.20 -13.04
C ALA A 155 -2.13 16.46 -13.92
N ALA A 156 -2.64 16.31 -15.15
CA ALA A 156 -2.70 17.36 -16.15
C ALA A 156 -1.33 17.98 -16.45
N THR A 157 -0.30 17.12 -16.50
CA THR A 157 1.04 17.51 -16.94
C THR A 157 1.09 17.70 -18.46
N ILE A 158 2.15 18.33 -18.93
CA ILE A 158 2.46 18.43 -20.37
C ILE A 158 3.89 17.92 -20.53
N LEU A 159 4.03 16.73 -21.13
CA LEU A 159 5.33 16.07 -21.32
C LEU A 159 6.12 15.92 -20.00
N GLY A 160 5.45 15.56 -18.91
CA GLY A 160 6.12 15.38 -17.61
C GLY A 160 6.36 16.65 -16.79
N HIS A 161 6.03 17.83 -17.34
CA HIS A 161 6.23 19.12 -16.68
C HIS A 161 4.93 19.68 -16.09
N LEU A 162 5.07 20.55 -15.08
CA LEU A 162 3.96 21.18 -14.35
C LEU A 162 3.04 20.14 -13.70
N GLY A 163 1.72 20.33 -13.82
CA GLY A 163 0.70 19.46 -13.25
C GLY A 163 0.37 19.78 -11.80
N ILE A 164 -0.76 19.22 -11.36
CA ILE A 164 -1.25 19.32 -9.99
C ILE A 164 -0.75 18.07 -9.24
N PRO A 165 0.04 18.22 -8.16
CA PRO A 165 0.47 17.09 -7.36
C PRO A 165 -0.73 16.43 -6.67
N ILE A 166 -0.74 15.11 -6.72
CA ILE A 166 -1.73 14.21 -6.16
C ILE A 166 -0.96 13.10 -5.45
N GLU A 167 -1.15 12.99 -4.14
CA GLU A 167 -0.67 11.86 -3.36
C GLU A 167 -1.76 10.77 -3.39
N LEU A 168 -1.36 9.59 -3.86
CA LEU A 168 -2.19 8.40 -3.92
C LEU A 168 -1.70 7.46 -2.83
N ASP A 169 -2.40 7.42 -1.71
CA ASP A 169 -2.00 6.59 -0.58
C ASP A 169 -2.88 5.34 -0.46
N ASN A 170 -2.29 4.22 -0.04
CA ASN A 170 -2.95 2.97 0.29
C ASN A 170 -3.85 2.45 -0.86
N LEU A 171 -3.35 2.53 -2.10
CA LEU A 171 -3.99 1.91 -3.25
C LEU A 171 -3.94 0.39 -3.09
N LYS A 172 -5.07 -0.25 -3.41
CA LYS A 172 -5.27 -1.69 -3.29
C LYS A 172 -5.70 -2.26 -4.61
N GLN A 173 -4.95 -3.25 -5.09
CA GLN A 173 -5.27 -3.97 -6.32
C GLN A 173 -5.12 -5.46 -6.05
N THR A 174 -6.09 -6.23 -6.50
CA THR A 174 -6.07 -7.69 -6.38
C THR A 174 -5.93 -8.32 -7.76
N ASN A 175 -5.28 -9.48 -7.82
CA ASN A 175 -5.13 -10.26 -9.04
C ASN A 175 -4.46 -9.48 -10.18
N VAL A 176 -3.40 -8.72 -9.85
CA VAL A 176 -2.56 -8.06 -10.86
C VAL A 176 -1.75 -9.12 -11.57
N THR A 177 -1.74 -9.10 -12.91
CA THR A 177 -1.02 -10.10 -13.69
C THR A 177 0.48 -10.01 -13.42
N ALA A 178 1.09 -11.12 -13.02
CA ALA A 178 2.52 -11.21 -12.74
C ALA A 178 3.18 -12.21 -13.70
N THR A 179 4.28 -11.78 -14.33
CA THR A 179 5.11 -12.63 -15.19
C THR A 179 6.51 -12.71 -14.61
N TYR A 180 7.10 -13.90 -14.61
CA TYR A 180 8.43 -14.13 -14.06
C TYR A 180 9.35 -14.64 -15.17
N THR A 181 10.52 -14.01 -15.29
CA THR A 181 11.59 -14.47 -16.19
C THR A 181 12.73 -14.96 -15.33
N LEU A 182 13.11 -16.23 -15.52
CA LEU A 182 14.27 -16.82 -14.85
C LEU A 182 15.44 -16.84 -15.85
N ASP A 183 16.49 -16.10 -15.51
CA ASP A 183 17.77 -16.16 -16.20
C ASP A 183 18.78 -16.88 -15.29
N LEU A 184 18.98 -18.18 -15.56
CA LEU A 184 19.83 -19.08 -14.79
C LEU A 184 21.11 -19.45 -15.56
N SER A 185 21.50 -18.62 -16.54
CA SER A 185 22.65 -18.87 -17.41
C SER A 185 23.99 -18.48 -16.79
#